data_AF-A0A517Q595-F1
#
_entry.id   AF-A0A517Q595-F1
#
_cell.length_a   1.000
_cell.length_b   1.000
_cell.length_c   1.000
_cell.angle_alpha   90.00
_cell.angle_beta   90.00
_cell.angle_gamma   90.00
#
_symmetry.space_group_name_H-M   'P 1'
#
loop_
_entity.id
_entity.type
_entity.pdbx_description
1 polymer ?
#
loop_
_entity_poly.entity_id
_entity_poly.type
_entity_poly.pdbx_seq_one_letter_code
_entity_poly.pdbx_strand_id
1 'polypeptide(L)'
;MRIYCPSMHYVYNHRPFAGGLGAALYVGIGSPQNIRYRRGLVPDGCDFALWGPASDFGGEVVKKTLYVETIKSPTAQFSYTIPAAYYGEESYFQVRTHQADIENESIYRPQALQTDGSGNGVNEIRGRGRFLSVEKRDGGTLRFRFVYDSVRDGLQPSQFVITKTAGPGSVDPVAVTHSGLRYYELDIPSLTDATEYTFQLAAENGSTTAVLDTITATADAAGPPAVTSLTAEEC
;
A
#
# COMPACT_ATOMS: atom_id res chain seq x y z
N MET A 1 -19.79 9.05 -9.78
CA MET A 1 -21.26 8.89 -9.80
C MET A 1 -21.88 10.10 -9.11
N ARG A 2 -22.78 10.85 -9.76
CA ARG A 2 -23.51 11.96 -9.12
C ARG A 2 -24.78 11.39 -8.49
N ILE A 3 -24.85 11.36 -7.16
CA ILE A 3 -26.10 11.02 -6.47
C ILE A 3 -26.85 12.33 -6.25
N TYR A 4 -27.72 12.68 -7.19
CA TYR A 4 -28.64 13.80 -7.07
C TYR A 4 -30.00 13.29 -6.60
N CYS A 5 -30.52 13.85 -5.51
CA CYS A 5 -31.92 13.66 -5.10
C CYS A 5 -32.68 14.97 -5.40
N PRO A 6 -33.56 15.00 -6.42
CA PRO A 6 -34.27 16.20 -6.82
C PRO A 6 -35.21 16.78 -5.76
N SER A 7 -35.56 15.99 -4.74
CA SER A 7 -36.53 16.35 -3.69
C SER A 7 -35.89 16.85 -2.39
N MET A 8 -34.55 16.95 -2.31
CA MET A 8 -33.88 17.48 -1.12
C MET A 8 -33.88 19.01 -1.14
N HIS A 9 -34.65 19.62 -0.24
CA HIS A 9 -34.57 21.04 0.09
C HIS A 9 -33.28 21.29 0.90
N TYR A 10 -32.19 21.62 0.22
CA TYR A 10 -30.99 22.11 0.89
C TYR A 10 -31.27 23.50 1.47
N VAL A 11 -30.92 23.73 2.73
CA VAL A 11 -30.97 25.07 3.34
C VAL A 11 -30.05 25.99 2.52
N TYR A 12 -30.66 26.95 1.81
CA TYR A 12 -30.06 27.83 0.79
C TYR A 12 -28.86 28.70 1.23
N ASN A 13 -28.39 28.62 2.48
CA ASN A 13 -27.32 29.47 3.01
C ASN A 13 -25.96 28.75 3.20
N HIS A 14 -25.87 27.45 2.92
CA HIS A 14 -24.58 26.76 2.92
C HIS A 14 -24.04 26.67 1.48
N ARG A 15 -23.26 27.69 1.08
CA ARG A 15 -22.49 27.72 -0.17
C ARG A 15 -21.00 27.52 0.12
N PRO A 16 -20.57 26.33 0.58
CA PRO A 16 -19.19 26.10 1.04
C PRO A 16 -18.14 26.33 -0.05
N PHE A 17 -18.53 26.37 -1.33
CA PHE A 17 -17.61 26.52 -2.46
C PHE A 17 -17.97 27.72 -3.35
N ALA A 18 -18.87 28.60 -2.88
CA ALA A 18 -19.39 29.76 -3.60
C ALA A 18 -19.86 29.48 -5.05
N GLY A 19 -20.34 28.25 -5.32
CA GLY A 19 -20.82 27.81 -6.63
C GLY A 19 -19.74 27.47 -7.66
N GLY A 20 -18.45 27.58 -7.31
CA GLY A 20 -17.34 27.38 -8.23
C GLY A 20 -17.06 25.90 -8.55
N LEU A 21 -16.47 25.66 -9.73
CA LEU A 21 -15.69 24.46 -10.00
C LEU A 21 -14.40 24.52 -9.18
N GLY A 22 -13.95 23.39 -8.64
CA GLY A 22 -12.69 23.33 -7.93
C GLY A 22 -12.43 22.00 -7.26
N ALA A 23 -11.48 22.02 -6.34
CA ALA A 23 -11.19 20.91 -5.44
C ALA A 23 -10.91 21.42 -4.02
N ALA A 24 -11.23 20.58 -3.04
CA ALA A 24 -11.00 20.83 -1.62
C ALA A 24 -10.08 19.74 -1.04
N LEU A 25 -9.14 20.17 -0.20
CA LEU A 25 -8.23 19.29 0.53
C LEU A 25 -8.77 19.02 1.93
N TYR A 26 -8.75 17.76 2.32
CA TYR A 26 -9.10 17.27 3.64
C TYR A 26 -7.89 16.58 4.27
N VAL A 27 -7.70 16.84 5.57
CA VAL A 27 -6.60 16.26 6.35
C VAL A 27 -7.16 15.60 7.60
N GLY A 28 -6.73 14.38 7.89
CA GLY A 28 -7.01 13.66 9.13
C GLY A 28 -5.69 13.20 9.76
N ILE A 29 -5.59 13.26 11.09
CA ILE A 29 -4.37 12.88 11.83
C ILE A 29 -4.58 11.55 12.52
N GLY A 30 -3.60 10.66 12.48
CA GLY A 30 -3.55 9.37 13.17
C GLY A 30 -4.42 8.26 12.57
N SER A 31 -5.44 8.59 11.77
CA SER A 31 -6.31 7.59 11.13
C SER A 31 -6.98 8.13 9.87
N PRO A 32 -7.14 7.31 8.81
CA PRO A 32 -7.89 7.72 7.62
C PRO A 32 -9.37 7.98 7.94
N GLN A 33 -9.90 7.37 9.01
CA GLN A 33 -11.28 7.56 9.49
C GLN A 33 -11.56 8.96 10.04
N ASN A 34 -10.51 9.74 10.32
CA ASN A 34 -10.63 11.13 10.75
C ASN A 34 -10.96 12.08 9.58
N ILE A 35 -10.91 11.59 8.34
CA ILE A 35 -11.51 12.25 7.17
C ILE A 35 -12.94 11.71 6.97
N ARG A 36 -13.95 12.45 7.44
CA ARG A 36 -15.36 12.02 7.39
C ARG A 36 -16.12 12.66 6.23
N TYR A 37 -16.99 11.88 5.58
CA TYR A 37 -17.95 12.36 4.59
C TYR A 37 -19.39 12.32 5.13
N ARG A 38 -20.25 13.14 4.52
CA ARG A 38 -21.55 13.66 4.98
C ARG A 38 -22.56 12.68 5.61
N ARG A 39 -22.43 11.34 5.45
CA ARG A 39 -23.39 10.34 5.96
C ARG A 39 -22.80 8.97 6.34
N GLY A 40 -21.48 8.84 6.40
CA GLY A 40 -20.87 7.56 6.79
C GLY A 40 -19.35 7.58 6.79
N LEU A 41 -18.80 6.54 7.42
CA LEU A 41 -17.40 6.18 7.29
C LEU A 41 -17.20 5.67 5.85
N VAL A 42 -16.15 6.09 5.15
CA VAL A 42 -15.66 5.35 3.98
C VAL A 42 -14.63 4.37 4.54
N PRO A 43 -14.96 3.08 4.71
CA PRO A 43 -14.00 2.10 5.17
C PRO A 43 -12.94 1.89 4.08
N ASP A 44 -11.77 1.44 4.52
CA ASP A 44 -10.63 1.18 3.65
C ASP A 44 -11.00 0.20 2.52
N GLY A 45 -11.04 0.69 1.27
CA GLY A 45 -11.20 -0.15 0.08
C GLY A 45 -12.60 -0.62 -0.31
N CYS A 46 -13.67 -0.03 0.23
CA CYS A 46 -15.04 -0.38 -0.18
C CYS A 46 -15.71 0.82 -0.87
N ASP A 47 -15.63 0.87 -2.20
CA ASP A 47 -16.21 1.96 -3.02
C ASP A 47 -17.76 2.07 -2.95
N PHE A 48 -18.44 1.19 -2.21
CA PHE A 48 -19.91 1.11 -2.21
C PHE A 48 -20.56 0.70 -0.87
N ALA A 49 -19.82 0.59 0.23
CA ALA A 49 -20.38 0.14 1.51
C ALA A 49 -20.38 1.27 2.56
N LEU A 50 -21.50 1.98 2.65
CA LEU A 50 -21.83 2.77 3.84
C LEU A 50 -22.18 1.79 4.97
N TRP A 51 -21.25 1.57 5.91
CA TRP A 51 -21.49 0.77 7.10
C TRP A 51 -21.73 1.66 8.32
N GLY A 52 -22.85 1.42 9.01
CA GLY A 52 -23.26 2.16 10.21
C GLY A 52 -24.68 2.74 10.09
N PRO A 53 -25.31 3.12 11.22
CA PRO A 53 -26.59 3.84 11.18
C PRO A 53 -26.40 5.12 10.38
N ALA A 54 -27.33 5.40 9.46
CA ALA A 54 -27.35 6.66 8.73
C ALA A 54 -27.40 7.81 9.74
N SER A 55 -26.28 8.49 9.95
CA SER A 55 -26.23 9.65 10.83
C SER A 55 -26.90 10.84 10.14
N ASP A 56 -27.75 11.55 10.87
CA ASP A 56 -28.44 12.73 10.37
C ASP A 56 -27.44 13.77 9.83
N PHE A 57 -27.78 14.33 8.68
CA PHE A 57 -26.96 15.35 8.03
C PHE A 57 -26.90 16.61 8.91
N GLY A 58 -25.73 16.86 9.52
CA GLY A 58 -25.54 17.98 10.45
C GLY A 58 -25.83 17.66 11.92
N GLY A 59 -26.10 16.39 12.27
CA GLY A 59 -26.22 15.96 13.66
C GLY A 59 -24.91 16.13 14.43
N GLU A 60 -24.99 16.45 15.73
CA GLU A 60 -23.82 16.72 16.58
C GLU A 60 -22.80 15.58 16.63
N VAL A 61 -23.24 14.36 16.33
CA VAL A 61 -22.48 13.11 16.50
C VAL A 61 -21.49 12.84 15.34
N VAL A 62 -21.71 13.39 14.13
CA VAL A 62 -20.81 13.17 12.97
C VAL A 62 -20.59 14.48 12.20
N LYS A 63 -19.69 15.32 12.72
CA LYS A 63 -19.24 16.52 12.00
C LYS A 63 -18.40 16.11 10.80
N LYS A 64 -18.80 16.55 9.59
CA LYS A 64 -17.97 16.46 8.38
C LYS A 64 -16.63 17.13 8.67
N THR A 65 -15.51 16.49 8.29
CA THR A 65 -14.20 17.15 8.36
C THR A 65 -14.24 18.41 7.52
N LEU A 66 -13.82 19.54 8.08
CA LEU A 66 -13.70 20.79 7.34
C LEU A 66 -12.54 20.66 6.35
N TYR A 67 -12.70 21.25 5.17
CA TYR A 67 -11.56 21.36 4.26
C TYR A 67 -10.54 22.32 4.88
N VAL A 68 -9.26 22.07 4.61
CA VAL A 68 -8.15 22.93 5.06
C VAL A 68 -7.70 23.90 3.97
N GLU A 69 -8.02 23.59 2.70
CA GLU A 69 -7.64 24.40 1.53
C GLU A 69 -8.59 24.14 0.36
N THR A 70 -8.75 25.12 -0.53
CA THR A 70 -9.54 24.99 -1.77
C THR A 70 -8.84 25.61 -2.97
N ILE A 71 -8.92 24.97 -4.12
CA ILE A 71 -8.39 25.47 -5.40
C ILE A 71 -9.51 25.60 -6.43
N LYS A 72 -9.42 26.64 -7.28
CA LYS A 72 -10.40 26.89 -8.36
C LYS A 72 -10.14 26.03 -9.60
N SER A 73 -8.88 25.69 -9.86
CA SER A 73 -8.52 24.73 -10.91
C SER A 73 -8.22 23.39 -10.25
N PRO A 74 -8.94 22.31 -10.56
CA PRO A 74 -8.66 20.98 -9.99
C PRO A 74 -7.31 20.41 -10.43
N THR A 75 -6.62 21.07 -11.37
CA THR A 75 -5.25 20.74 -11.80
C THR A 75 -4.17 21.54 -11.07
N ALA A 76 -4.55 22.52 -10.24
CA ALA A 76 -3.59 23.29 -9.45
C ALA A 76 -3.08 22.46 -8.26
N GLN A 77 -1.91 22.84 -7.75
CA GLN A 77 -1.31 22.19 -6.59
C GLN A 77 -1.93 22.73 -5.29
N PHE A 78 -2.11 21.84 -4.30
CA PHE A 78 -2.39 22.23 -2.92
C PHE A 78 -1.09 22.45 -2.16
N SER A 79 -1.08 23.46 -1.30
CA SER A 79 -0.03 23.69 -0.31
C SER A 79 -0.68 23.60 1.07
N TYR A 80 -0.17 22.71 1.92
CA TYR A 80 -0.64 22.57 3.30
C TYR A 80 0.55 22.37 4.22
N THR A 81 0.64 23.21 5.25
CA THR A 81 1.65 23.08 6.31
C THR A 81 1.06 22.27 7.45
N ILE A 82 1.63 21.09 7.72
CA ILE A 82 1.25 20.26 8.85
C ILE A 82 1.60 21.02 10.14
N PRO A 83 0.65 21.23 11.07
CA PRO A 83 0.95 21.87 12.35
C PRO A 83 1.98 21.08 13.16
N ALA A 84 2.92 21.77 13.81
CA ALA A 84 4.00 21.14 14.58
C ALA A 84 3.51 20.20 15.71
N ALA A 85 2.30 20.42 16.21
CA ALA A 85 1.66 19.56 17.21
C ALA A 85 1.37 18.13 16.70
N TYR A 86 1.43 17.91 15.38
CA TYR A 86 1.19 16.62 14.73
C TYR A 86 2.45 16.05 14.07
N TYR A 87 3.63 16.60 14.36
CA TYR A 87 4.88 16.00 13.90
C TYR A 87 5.10 14.63 14.58
N GLY A 88 5.57 13.64 13.83
CA GLY A 88 5.67 12.25 14.29
C GLY A 88 4.41 11.43 14.04
N GLU A 89 3.26 12.08 13.89
CA GLU A 89 1.98 11.42 13.62
C GLU A 89 1.81 11.12 12.13
N GLU A 90 1.02 10.09 11.83
CA GLU A 90 0.62 9.81 10.47
C GLU A 90 -0.51 10.75 10.03
N SER A 91 -0.27 11.50 8.96
CA SER A 91 -1.24 12.42 8.38
C SER A 91 -1.84 11.81 7.12
N TYR A 92 -3.16 11.89 7.01
CA TYR A 92 -3.94 11.38 5.89
C TYR A 92 -4.50 12.54 5.08
N PHE A 93 -4.41 12.46 3.76
CA PHE A 93 -4.79 13.50 2.82
C PHE A 93 -5.81 12.97 1.83
N GLN A 94 -6.90 13.69 1.62
CA GLN A 94 -7.86 13.35 0.58
C GLN A 94 -8.31 14.62 -0.15
N VAL A 95 -8.29 14.56 -1.47
CA VAL A 95 -8.79 15.62 -2.33
C VAL A 95 -10.16 15.22 -2.87
N ARG A 96 -11.07 16.19 -2.94
CA ARG A 96 -12.41 16.01 -3.50
C ARG A 96 -12.73 17.16 -4.44
N THR A 97 -13.22 16.84 -5.62
CA THR A 97 -13.65 17.85 -6.59
C THR A 97 -15.06 18.33 -6.27
N HIS A 98 -15.37 19.58 -6.61
CA HIS A 98 -16.71 20.14 -6.42
C HIS A 98 -17.11 21.03 -7.61
N GLN A 99 -18.42 21.19 -7.80
CA GLN A 99 -19.02 22.12 -8.75
C GLN A 99 -20.36 22.60 -8.21
N ALA A 100 -20.67 23.89 -8.34
CA ALA A 100 -21.97 24.44 -7.94
C ALA A 100 -22.35 24.12 -6.48
N ASP A 101 -21.39 24.23 -5.56
CA ASP A 101 -21.54 23.91 -4.13
C ASP A 101 -21.76 22.40 -3.82
N ILE A 102 -21.64 21.54 -4.84
CA ILE A 102 -21.79 20.09 -4.75
C ILE A 102 -20.42 19.43 -4.85
N GLU A 103 -20.03 18.71 -3.80
CA GLU A 103 -18.79 17.93 -3.74
C GLU A 103 -19.01 16.50 -4.25
N ASN A 104 -18.11 16.05 -5.10
CA ASN A 104 -18.03 14.66 -5.52
C ASN A 104 -17.44 13.81 -4.40
N GLU A 105 -17.91 12.56 -4.30
CA GLU A 105 -17.23 11.54 -3.51
C GLU A 105 -15.81 11.31 -4.06
N SER A 106 -14.87 11.06 -3.16
CA SER A 106 -13.52 10.71 -3.58
C SER A 106 -13.54 9.29 -4.15
N ILE A 107 -12.92 9.12 -5.32
CA ILE A 107 -12.78 7.80 -5.98
C ILE A 107 -11.49 7.08 -5.55
N TYR A 108 -10.76 7.62 -4.57
CA TYR A 108 -9.50 7.06 -4.10
C TYR A 108 -9.39 7.15 -2.57
N ARG A 109 -8.60 6.21 -2.03
CA ARG A 109 -8.28 6.14 -0.61
C ARG A 109 -7.50 7.40 -0.18
N PRO A 110 -7.64 7.85 1.07
CA PRO A 110 -6.76 8.86 1.64
C PRO A 110 -5.30 8.44 1.48
N GLN A 111 -4.45 9.38 1.08
CA GLN A 111 -3.02 9.19 1.01
C GLN A 111 -2.39 9.46 2.36
N ALA A 112 -1.56 8.56 2.83
CA ALA A 112 -0.88 8.71 4.11
C ALA A 112 0.55 9.22 3.95
N LEU A 113 0.97 10.10 4.86
CA LEU A 113 2.29 10.68 4.96
C LEU A 113 2.65 10.78 6.44
N GLN A 114 3.78 10.20 6.84
CA GLN A 114 4.35 10.42 8.15
C GLN A 114 5.40 11.52 8.07
N THR A 115 5.46 12.38 9.09
CA THR A 115 6.58 13.30 9.27
C THR A 115 7.41 12.92 10.47
N ASP A 116 8.70 13.25 10.44
CA ASP A 116 9.56 13.16 11.62
C ASP A 116 9.20 14.24 12.65
N GLY A 117 9.90 14.25 13.79
CA GLY A 117 9.71 15.25 14.85
C GLY A 117 10.08 16.69 14.46
N SER A 118 10.63 16.91 13.25
CA SER A 118 10.96 18.22 12.69
C SER A 118 10.00 18.65 11.57
N GLY A 119 9.02 17.80 11.23
CA GLY A 119 8.04 18.08 10.17
C GLY A 119 8.50 17.68 8.77
N ASN A 120 9.64 17.00 8.62
CA ASN A 120 10.08 16.49 7.32
C ASN A 120 9.37 15.17 7.02
N GLY A 121 9.01 14.94 5.75
CA GLY A 121 8.43 13.68 5.33
C GLY A 121 9.39 12.50 5.58
N VAL A 122 8.89 11.44 6.21
CA VAL A 122 9.62 10.20 6.38
C VAL A 122 9.58 9.44 5.06
N ASN A 123 10.76 9.14 4.52
CA ASN A 123 10.89 8.27 3.37
C ASN A 123 10.84 6.82 3.83
N GLU A 124 9.70 6.17 3.63
CA GLU A 124 9.50 4.77 3.97
C GLU A 124 8.81 4.01 2.85
N ILE A 125 9.11 2.73 2.75
CA ILE A 125 8.47 1.82 1.80
C ILE A 125 7.25 1.22 2.51
N ARG A 126 6.05 1.59 2.04
CA ARG A 126 4.77 1.22 2.68
C ARG A 126 4.06 0.06 2.02
N GLY A 127 4.52 -0.38 0.83
CA GLY A 127 3.94 -1.52 0.14
C GLY A 127 4.23 -2.83 0.88
N ARG A 128 3.43 -3.85 0.59
CA ARG A 128 3.50 -5.14 1.28
C ARG A 128 4.02 -6.21 0.33
N GLY A 129 4.89 -7.08 0.79
CA GLY A 129 5.32 -8.25 0.03
C GLY A 129 5.04 -9.53 0.79
N ARG A 130 4.93 -10.64 0.05
CA ARG A 130 4.88 -11.98 0.65
C ARG A 130 5.38 -13.04 -0.31
N PHE A 131 6.01 -14.06 0.25
CA PHE A 131 6.32 -15.27 -0.47
C PHE A 131 5.05 -15.99 -0.91
N LEU A 132 5.08 -16.51 -2.13
CA LEU A 132 4.05 -17.41 -2.66
C LEU A 132 4.50 -18.85 -2.60
N SER A 133 5.75 -19.10 -2.97
CA SER A 133 6.31 -20.45 -3.02
C SER A 133 7.83 -20.42 -3.04
N VAL A 134 8.43 -21.49 -2.52
CA VAL A 134 9.84 -21.81 -2.74
C VAL A 134 9.89 -23.15 -3.47
N GLU A 135 10.55 -23.19 -4.61
CA GLU A 135 10.68 -24.37 -5.46
C GLU A 135 12.14 -24.84 -5.45
N LYS A 136 12.35 -26.13 -5.13
CA LYS A 136 13.67 -26.75 -5.22
C LYS A 136 14.01 -27.01 -6.69
N ARG A 137 15.25 -26.74 -7.06
CA ARG A 137 15.81 -26.94 -8.40
C ARG A 137 17.11 -27.73 -8.27
N ASP A 138 17.50 -28.35 -9.38
CA ASP A 138 18.72 -29.14 -9.46
C ASP A 138 19.96 -28.33 -9.03
N GLY A 139 20.96 -29.02 -8.51
CA GLY A 139 22.19 -28.40 -8.01
C GLY A 139 22.01 -27.57 -6.73
N GLY A 140 20.93 -27.81 -5.96
CA GLY A 140 20.69 -27.12 -4.70
C GLY A 140 20.20 -25.67 -4.87
N THR A 141 19.62 -25.34 -6.02
CA THR A 141 19.06 -24.01 -6.24
C THR A 141 17.65 -23.90 -5.64
N LEU A 142 17.35 -22.79 -4.98
CA LEU A 142 16.01 -22.46 -4.51
C LEU A 142 15.44 -21.29 -5.30
N ARG A 143 14.29 -21.51 -5.93
CA ARG A 143 13.54 -20.48 -6.66
C ARG A 143 12.45 -19.91 -5.77
N PHE A 144 12.53 -18.62 -5.50
CA PHE A 144 11.56 -17.89 -4.71
C PHE A 144 10.61 -17.15 -5.65
N ARG A 145 9.31 -17.34 -5.44
CA ARG A 145 8.27 -16.52 -6.06
C ARG A 145 7.57 -15.72 -4.98
N PHE A 146 7.41 -14.43 -5.21
CA PHE A 146 6.73 -13.54 -4.27
C PHE A 146 5.89 -12.51 -5.01
N VAL A 147 4.99 -11.89 -4.27
CA VAL A 147 4.20 -10.76 -4.75
C VAL A 147 4.53 -9.51 -3.97
N TYR A 148 4.42 -8.37 -4.63
CA TYR A 148 4.47 -7.05 -4.02
C TYR A 148 3.20 -6.27 -4.36
N ASP A 149 2.44 -5.94 -3.33
CA ASP A 149 1.29 -5.05 -3.40
C ASP A 149 1.77 -3.61 -3.16
N SER A 150 2.04 -2.90 -4.25
CA SER A 150 2.41 -1.49 -4.21
C SER A 150 1.25 -0.65 -3.69
N VAL A 151 1.60 0.38 -2.94
CA VAL A 151 0.67 1.42 -2.51
C VAL A 151 1.12 2.73 -3.13
N ARG A 152 0.17 3.63 -3.40
CA ARG A 152 0.48 4.95 -3.96
C ARG A 152 1.30 5.82 -3.01
N ASP A 153 1.21 5.53 -1.72
CA ASP A 153 1.80 6.30 -0.65
C ASP A 153 3.22 5.83 -0.34
N GLY A 154 4.07 6.74 0.12
CA GLY A 154 5.46 6.43 0.46
C GLY A 154 6.36 6.16 -0.75
N LEU A 155 7.57 5.70 -0.43
CA LEU A 155 8.64 5.45 -1.39
C LEU A 155 8.42 4.10 -2.08
N GLN A 156 8.50 4.09 -3.41
CA GLN A 156 8.48 2.84 -4.16
C GLN A 156 9.86 2.18 -4.10
N PRO A 157 9.95 0.84 -4.00
CA PRO A 157 11.24 0.14 -4.06
C PRO A 157 11.94 0.39 -5.40
N SER A 158 13.28 0.41 -5.40
CA SER A 158 14.08 0.25 -6.61
C SER A 158 14.41 -1.23 -6.87
N GLN A 159 14.47 -2.05 -5.81
CA GLN A 159 14.72 -3.48 -5.90
C GLN A 159 14.10 -4.24 -4.73
N PHE A 160 14.03 -5.55 -4.88
CA PHE A 160 13.77 -6.50 -3.81
C PHE A 160 14.99 -7.37 -3.61
N VAL A 161 15.32 -7.67 -2.36
CA VAL A 161 16.48 -8.47 -1.98
C VAL A 161 16.03 -9.61 -1.10
N ILE A 162 16.51 -10.83 -1.41
CA ILE A 162 16.38 -11.96 -0.51
C ILE A 162 17.73 -12.23 0.13
N THR A 163 17.74 -12.20 1.45
CA THR A 163 18.93 -12.43 2.27
C THR A 163 18.70 -13.65 3.14
N LYS A 164 19.68 -14.56 3.17
CA LYS A 164 19.70 -15.65 4.15
C LYS A 164 20.02 -15.09 5.54
N THR A 165 19.18 -15.38 6.51
CA THR A 165 19.34 -14.91 7.90
C THR A 165 19.70 -16.03 8.88
N ALA A 166 19.45 -17.30 8.53
CA ALA A 166 19.87 -18.47 9.32
C ALA A 166 20.06 -19.73 8.44
N GLY A 167 20.67 -20.75 9.02
CA GLY A 167 21.06 -21.99 8.35
C GLY A 167 22.55 -22.05 8.03
N PRO A 168 23.07 -23.19 7.53
CA PRO A 168 24.50 -23.40 7.33
C PRO A 168 25.10 -22.56 6.20
N GLY A 169 26.43 -22.44 6.21
CA GLY A 169 27.21 -21.73 5.20
C GLY A 169 26.95 -20.23 5.14
N SER A 170 27.47 -19.57 4.11
CA SER A 170 27.17 -18.18 3.75
C SER A 170 26.63 -18.13 2.33
N VAL A 171 25.65 -17.26 2.08
CA VAL A 171 25.07 -17.05 0.76
C VAL A 171 24.90 -15.56 0.55
N ASP A 172 25.36 -15.09 -0.61
CA ASP A 172 25.24 -13.69 -0.98
C ASP A 172 23.75 -13.33 -1.20
N PRO A 173 23.31 -12.13 -0.78
CA PRO A 173 21.97 -11.66 -1.07
C PRO A 173 21.70 -11.61 -2.57
N VAL A 174 20.52 -12.04 -2.98
CA VAL A 174 20.09 -11.98 -4.39
C VAL A 174 19.03 -10.90 -4.55
N ALA A 175 19.24 -10.03 -5.54
CA ALA A 175 18.37 -8.90 -5.82
C ALA A 175 17.64 -9.03 -7.16
N VAL A 176 16.42 -8.49 -7.23
CA VAL A 176 15.67 -8.29 -8.47
C VAL A 176 15.17 -6.85 -8.54
N THR A 177 15.37 -6.20 -9.69
CA THR A 177 14.93 -4.82 -9.91
C THR A 177 13.41 -4.71 -9.87
N HIS A 178 12.90 -3.70 -9.17
CA HIS A 178 11.48 -3.39 -9.16
C HIS A 178 11.07 -2.80 -10.52
N SER A 179 10.19 -3.50 -11.20
CA SER A 179 9.70 -3.20 -12.56
C SER A 179 8.27 -2.65 -12.60
N GLY A 180 7.65 -2.40 -11.45
CA GLY A 180 6.23 -2.01 -11.36
C GLY A 180 5.23 -3.16 -11.59
N LEU A 181 5.73 -4.38 -11.77
CA LEU A 181 4.91 -5.59 -11.81
C LEU A 181 4.52 -6.02 -10.39
N ARG A 182 3.51 -6.89 -10.28
CA ARG A 182 3.10 -7.46 -9.00
C ARG A 182 3.88 -8.72 -8.61
N TYR A 183 4.34 -9.48 -9.59
CA TYR A 183 4.95 -10.81 -9.40
C TYR A 183 6.43 -10.77 -9.73
N TYR A 184 7.21 -11.42 -8.87
CA TYR A 184 8.66 -11.48 -8.96
C TYR A 184 9.16 -12.90 -8.70
N GLU A 185 10.26 -13.24 -9.36
CA GLU A 185 10.95 -14.51 -9.23
C GLU A 185 12.46 -14.26 -9.13
N LEU A 186 13.13 -15.00 -8.25
CA LEU A 186 14.58 -14.97 -8.12
C LEU A 186 15.11 -16.31 -7.60
N ASP A 187 16.31 -16.66 -8.05
CA ASP A 187 16.96 -17.93 -7.77
C ASP A 187 18.16 -17.70 -6.85
N ILE A 188 18.23 -18.48 -5.76
CA ILE A 188 19.38 -18.55 -4.88
C ILE A 188 20.12 -19.87 -5.17
N PRO A 189 21.30 -19.81 -5.80
CA PRO A 189 22.01 -21.02 -6.22
C PRO A 189 22.82 -21.65 -5.08
N SER A 190 23.27 -22.89 -5.33
CA SER A 190 24.37 -23.54 -4.61
C SER A 190 24.16 -23.78 -3.10
N LEU A 191 22.92 -24.03 -2.67
CA LEU A 191 22.63 -24.46 -1.30
C LEU A 191 22.75 -26.00 -1.23
N THR A 192 23.85 -26.49 -0.65
CA THR A 192 24.19 -27.91 -0.69
C THR A 192 23.71 -28.72 0.51
N ASP A 193 23.43 -28.07 1.63
CA ASP A 193 23.05 -28.79 2.85
C ASP A 193 21.55 -29.11 2.83
N ALA A 194 21.21 -30.38 3.06
CA ALA A 194 19.83 -30.85 3.22
C ALA A 194 19.23 -30.46 4.59
N THR A 195 19.44 -29.22 4.99
CA THR A 195 18.98 -28.63 6.27
C THR A 195 18.14 -27.39 6.00
N GLU A 196 17.45 -26.91 7.03
CA GLU A 196 16.59 -25.73 6.92
C GLU A 196 17.41 -24.44 6.89
N TYR A 197 17.06 -23.57 5.96
CA TYR A 197 17.56 -22.20 5.84
C TYR A 197 16.42 -21.22 6.09
N THR A 198 16.72 -20.07 6.69
CA THR A 198 15.76 -18.96 6.84
C THR A 198 16.15 -17.82 5.92
N PHE A 199 15.18 -17.28 5.19
CA PHE A 199 15.35 -16.19 4.25
C PHE A 199 14.41 -15.04 4.57
N GLN A 200 14.88 -13.82 4.38
CA GLN A 200 14.12 -12.59 4.55
C GLN A 200 14.01 -11.88 3.20
N LEU A 201 12.78 -11.53 2.82
CA LEU A 201 12.49 -10.63 1.70
C LEU A 201 12.48 -9.19 2.20
N ALA A 202 13.28 -8.34 1.57
CA ALA A 202 13.29 -6.91 1.81
C ALA A 202 13.02 -6.13 0.52
N ALA A 203 12.34 -4.99 0.63
CA ALA A 203 12.32 -3.96 -0.40
C ALA A 203 13.32 -2.87 -0.06
N GLU A 204 14.02 -2.37 -1.08
CA GLU A 204 15.05 -1.35 -0.90
C GLU A 204 14.89 -0.22 -1.91
N ASN A 205 15.17 1.01 -1.45
CA ASN A 205 15.38 2.18 -2.29
C ASN A 205 16.41 3.11 -1.63
N GLY A 206 17.61 3.18 -2.19
CA GLY A 206 18.73 3.91 -1.60
C GLY A 206 19.08 3.36 -0.23
N SER A 207 19.05 4.20 0.80
CA SER A 207 19.29 3.81 2.20
C SER A 207 18.04 3.32 2.93
N THR A 208 16.88 3.28 2.26
CA THR A 208 15.61 2.87 2.87
C THR A 208 15.37 1.39 2.62
N THR A 209 15.17 0.63 3.69
CA THR A 209 14.89 -0.81 3.63
C THR A 209 13.62 -1.11 4.43
N ALA A 210 12.72 -1.90 3.85
CA ALA A 210 11.56 -2.45 4.53
C ALA A 210 11.56 -3.97 4.45
N VAL A 211 11.51 -4.64 5.59
CA VAL A 211 11.34 -6.09 5.66
C VAL A 211 9.89 -6.41 5.33
N LEU A 212 9.68 -7.28 4.34
CA LEU A 212 8.36 -7.60 3.82
C LEU A 212 7.85 -8.94 4.34
N ASP A 213 8.71 -9.97 4.32
CA ASP A 213 8.32 -11.33 4.69
C ASP A 213 9.55 -12.18 5.04
N THR A 214 9.31 -13.31 5.70
CA THR A 214 10.33 -14.30 6.07
C THR A 214 9.81 -15.71 5.78
N ILE A 215 10.66 -16.56 5.24
CA ILE A 215 10.32 -17.96 4.94
C ILE A 215 11.46 -18.90 5.30
N THR A 216 11.12 -20.14 5.62
CA THR A 216 12.10 -21.23 5.72
C THR A 216 11.99 -22.17 4.53
N ALA A 217 13.13 -22.71 4.10
CA ALA A 217 13.18 -23.70 3.05
C ALA A 217 14.37 -24.63 3.26
N THR A 218 14.21 -25.90 2.89
CA THR A 218 15.33 -26.84 2.83
C THR A 218 15.83 -26.89 1.40
N ALA A 219 17.13 -26.75 1.19
CA ALA A 219 17.72 -27.10 -0.10
C ALA A 219 17.93 -28.61 -0.18
N ASP A 220 18.12 -29.13 -1.39
CA ASP A 220 18.58 -30.49 -1.59
C ASP A 220 19.42 -30.54 -2.88
N ALA A 221 20.73 -30.69 -2.72
CA ALA A 221 21.64 -30.81 -3.84
C ALA A 221 21.73 -32.25 -4.40
N ALA A 222 21.16 -33.25 -3.70
CA ALA A 222 21.22 -34.64 -4.16
C ALA A 222 20.36 -34.88 -5.40
N GLY A 223 19.35 -34.03 -5.63
CA GLY A 223 18.38 -34.21 -6.72
C GLY A 223 17.57 -35.50 -6.56
N PRO A 224 16.63 -35.79 -7.47
CA PRO A 224 16.02 -37.11 -7.52
C PRO A 224 17.09 -38.17 -7.84
N PRO A 225 17.02 -39.37 -7.24
CA PRO A 225 17.94 -40.45 -7.57
C PRO A 225 17.85 -40.79 -9.06
N ALA A 226 18.98 -41.18 -9.65
CA ALA A 226 19.03 -41.58 -11.06
C ALA A 226 18.02 -42.70 -11.35
N VAL A 227 17.35 -42.64 -12.52
CA VAL A 227 16.50 -43.74 -13.00
C VAL A 227 17.41 -44.94 -13.29
N THR A 228 17.37 -45.95 -12.43
CA THR A 228 18.28 -47.11 -12.48
C THR A 228 17.85 -48.18 -13.49
N SER A 229 16.61 -48.14 -13.99
CA SER A 229 16.13 -49.10 -14.98
C SER A 229 14.99 -48.53 -15.83
N LEU A 230 15.21 -48.46 -17.15
CA LEU A 230 14.16 -48.36 -18.16
C LEU A 230 14.06 -49.74 -18.81
N THR A 231 13.01 -50.50 -18.51
CA THR A 231 12.63 -51.68 -19.29
C THR A 231 11.51 -51.30 -20.22
N ALA A 232 11.76 -51.35 -21.52
CA ALA A 232 10.72 -51.28 -22.53
C ALA A 232 9.96 -52.63 -22.53
N GLU A 233 8.65 -52.60 -22.37
CA GLU A 233 7.79 -53.74 -22.69
C GLU A 233 7.44 -53.66 -24.18
N GLU A 234 7.84 -54.66 -24.96
CA GLU A 234 7.31 -54.87 -26.30
C GLU A 234 5.85 -55.31 -26.18
N CYS A 235 4.96 -54.67 -26.94
CA CYS A 235 3.56 -55.09 -27.09
C CYS A 235 3.44 -56.37 -27.92
#